data_AF-A0A421E6A9-F1
#
_entry.id   AF-A0A421E6A9-F1
#
_cell.length_a   1.000
_cell.length_b   1.000
_cell.length_c   1.000
_cell.angle_alpha   90.00
_cell.angle_beta   90.00
_cell.angle_gamma   90.00
#
_symmetry.space_group_name_H-M   'P 1'
#
loop_
_entity.id
_entity.type
_entity.pdbx_description
1 polymer ?
#
loop_
_entity_poly.entity_id
_entity_poly.type
_entity_poly.pdbx_seq_one_letter_code
_entity_poly.pdbx_strand_id
1 'polypeptide(L)'
;AGDPVLDFAAEVADAAIDELFDEGSFLDGPASGEALLSSPLRPLDGNVEMANALVDLAALTGDERYREVAQETIAAFAGAWDRIGVQVAAYGTAAARLLRDPLLVELNDGVGSDLHRAALRVADHEALVVPDADADGLPAGTARVSAGETAVEATTPEELMEAVSTVTPDA
;
A
#
# COMPACT_ATOMS: atom_id res chain seq x y z
N ALA A 1 -6.42 -17.58 -1.88
CA ALA A 1 -7.50 -17.14 -0.96
C ALA A 1 -7.56 -15.61 -0.78
N GLY A 2 -6.66 -14.85 -1.44
CA GLY A 2 -6.59 -13.39 -1.35
C GLY A 2 -7.46 -12.65 -2.37
N ASP A 3 -7.69 -13.21 -3.57
CA ASP A 3 -8.38 -12.51 -4.66
C ASP A 3 -9.74 -11.93 -4.28
N PRO A 4 -10.65 -12.64 -3.58
CA PRO A 4 -11.94 -12.07 -3.20
C PRO A 4 -11.84 -10.90 -2.21
N VAL A 5 -10.77 -10.84 -1.42
CA VAL A 5 -10.54 -9.74 -0.46
C VAL A 5 -9.88 -8.56 -1.17
N LEU A 6 -8.96 -8.82 -2.09
CA LEU A 6 -8.33 -7.79 -2.90
C LEU A 6 -9.36 -7.12 -3.82
N ASP A 7 -10.22 -7.91 -4.48
CA ASP A 7 -11.32 -7.40 -5.29
C ASP A 7 -12.26 -6.52 -4.45
N PHE A 8 -12.64 -6.97 -3.26
CA PHE A 8 -13.49 -6.17 -2.36
C PHE A 8 -12.80 -4.88 -1.91
N ALA A 9 -11.50 -4.92 -1.61
CA ALA A 9 -10.74 -3.72 -1.25
C ALA A 9 -10.67 -2.72 -2.41
N ALA A 10 -10.47 -3.21 -3.64
CA ALA A 10 -10.50 -2.40 -4.86
C ALA A 10 -11.89 -1.77 -5.08
N GLU A 11 -12.98 -2.54 -4.92
CA GLU A 11 -14.35 -2.04 -5.01
C GLU A 11 -14.63 -0.91 -3.99
N VAL A 12 -14.17 -1.06 -2.74
CA VAL A 12 -14.31 -0.02 -1.71
C VAL A 12 -13.50 1.22 -2.05
N ALA A 13 -12.26 1.06 -2.53
CA ALA A 13 -11.41 2.17 -2.94
C ALA A 13 -12.00 2.91 -4.14
N ASP A 14 -12.50 2.19 -5.14
CA ASP A 14 -13.13 2.77 -6.32
C ASP A 14 -14.38 3.57 -5.95
N ALA A 15 -15.26 3.01 -5.12
CA ALA A 15 -16.42 3.74 -4.64
C ALA A 15 -16.04 5.02 -3.86
N ALA A 16 -15.01 4.97 -3.02
CA ALA A 16 -14.55 6.14 -2.29
C ALA A 16 -13.92 7.20 -3.21
N ILE A 17 -13.17 6.78 -4.23
CA ILE A 17 -12.63 7.68 -5.26
C ILE A 17 -13.77 8.35 -6.01
N ASP A 18 -14.76 7.57 -6.45
CA ASP A 18 -15.86 8.08 -7.26
C ASP A 18 -16.79 9.02 -6.47
N GLU A 19 -17.03 8.73 -5.18
CA GLU A 19 -18.03 9.46 -4.38
C GLU A 19 -17.46 10.56 -3.49
N LEU A 20 -16.19 10.42 -3.04
CA LEU A 20 -15.63 11.27 -1.98
C LEU A 20 -14.37 12.02 -2.40
N PHE A 21 -13.68 11.63 -3.47
CA PHE A 21 -12.48 12.32 -3.94
C PHE A 21 -12.86 13.57 -4.73
N ASP A 22 -12.48 14.73 -4.22
CA ASP A 22 -12.83 16.02 -4.80
C ASP A 22 -11.69 17.02 -4.57
N GLU A 23 -11.36 17.82 -5.58
CA GLU A 23 -10.27 18.83 -5.53
C GLU A 23 -8.97 18.30 -4.88
N GLY A 24 -8.59 17.06 -5.20
CA GLY A 24 -7.34 16.45 -4.79
C GLY A 24 -7.30 15.86 -3.38
N SER A 25 -8.44 15.70 -2.70
CA SER A 25 -8.51 15.00 -1.41
C SER A 25 -9.89 14.41 -1.15
N PHE A 26 -10.00 13.51 -0.18
CA PHE A 26 -11.24 12.86 0.22
C PHE A 26 -12.04 13.71 1.23
N LEU A 27 -13.33 13.82 0.96
CA LEU A 27 -14.34 14.29 1.90
C LEU A 27 -14.67 13.21 2.93
N ASP A 28 -15.08 13.61 4.14
CA ASP A 28 -15.55 12.69 5.19
C ASP A 28 -16.98 12.17 4.98
N GLY A 29 -17.66 12.64 3.94
CA GLY A 29 -18.97 12.17 3.52
C GLY A 29 -19.62 13.05 2.45
N PRO A 30 -20.83 12.69 2.00
CA PRO A 30 -21.58 13.47 1.03
C PRO A 30 -22.09 14.78 1.63
N ALA A 31 -22.13 15.85 0.84
CA ALA A 31 -22.67 17.15 1.24
C ALA A 31 -24.22 17.15 1.30
N SER A 32 -24.80 16.40 2.23
CA SER A 32 -26.25 16.22 2.34
C SER A 32 -26.69 16.06 3.79
N GLY A 33 -27.86 16.60 4.13
CA GLY A 33 -28.43 16.54 5.47
C GLY A 33 -28.39 17.88 6.20
N GLU A 34 -28.62 17.85 7.51
CA GLU A 34 -28.75 19.05 8.33
C GLU A 34 -27.42 19.47 8.97
N ALA A 35 -27.26 20.79 9.17
CA ALA A 35 -26.11 21.38 9.84
C ALA A 35 -24.76 20.93 9.24
N LEU A 36 -23.87 20.37 10.06
CA LEU A 36 -22.51 19.98 9.63
C LEU A 36 -22.52 18.89 8.56
N LEU A 37 -23.59 18.10 8.42
CA LEU A 37 -23.70 17.09 7.36
C LEU A 37 -23.82 17.71 5.95
N SER A 38 -24.24 18.98 5.86
CA SER A 38 -24.24 19.73 4.60
C SER A 38 -22.89 20.37 4.25
N SER A 39 -21.86 20.18 5.08
CA SER A 39 -20.55 20.83 4.96
C SER A 39 -19.44 19.84 5.32
N PRO A 40 -19.15 18.88 4.41
CA PRO A 40 -18.15 17.85 4.67
C PRO A 40 -16.76 18.45 4.85
N LEU A 41 -15.95 17.75 5.61
CA LEU A 41 -14.58 18.13 5.95
C LEU A 41 -13.58 17.26 5.17
N ARG A 42 -12.31 17.68 5.19
CA ARG A 42 -11.17 16.96 4.61
C ARG A 42 -10.23 16.53 5.73
N PRO A 43 -10.59 15.50 6.52
CA PRO A 43 -9.79 15.09 7.67
C PRO A 43 -8.44 14.54 7.20
N LEU A 44 -7.34 15.07 7.74
CA LEU A 44 -5.99 14.65 7.33
C LEU A 44 -5.75 13.17 7.61
N ASP A 45 -6.12 12.69 8.79
CA ASP A 45 -5.97 11.29 9.19
C ASP A 45 -6.70 10.37 8.20
N GLY A 46 -7.97 10.65 7.90
CA GLY A 46 -8.72 9.87 6.90
C GLY A 46 -8.07 9.88 5.51
N ASN A 47 -7.55 11.02 5.08
CA ASN A 47 -6.86 11.16 3.79
C ASN A 47 -5.52 10.41 3.74
N VAL A 48 -4.74 10.46 4.82
CA VAL A 48 -3.46 9.76 4.94
C VAL A 48 -3.67 8.25 5.02
N GLU A 49 -4.67 7.78 5.77
CA GLU A 49 -5.04 6.36 5.82
C GLU A 49 -5.47 5.86 4.44
N MET A 50 -6.33 6.62 3.74
CA MET A 50 -6.74 6.27 2.38
C MET A 50 -5.55 6.24 1.41
N ALA A 51 -4.68 7.26 1.43
CA ALA A 51 -3.50 7.29 0.56
C ALA A 51 -2.56 6.09 0.79
N ASN A 52 -2.36 5.68 2.04
CA ASN A 52 -1.57 4.48 2.35
C ASN A 52 -2.21 3.20 1.79
N ALA A 53 -3.53 3.05 1.91
CA ALA A 53 -4.25 1.90 1.35
C ALA A 53 -4.21 1.88 -0.19
N LEU A 54 -4.28 3.04 -0.82
CA LEU A 54 -4.17 3.17 -2.28
C LEU A 54 -2.76 2.82 -2.79
N VAL A 55 -1.71 3.14 -2.04
CA VAL A 55 -0.34 2.68 -2.35
C VAL A 55 -0.26 1.15 -2.33
N ASP A 56 -0.90 0.50 -1.36
CA ASP A 56 -0.96 -0.96 -1.28
C ASP A 56 -1.73 -1.56 -2.46
N LEU A 57 -2.91 -0.99 -2.78
CA LEU A 57 -3.72 -1.44 -3.90
C LEU A 57 -3.00 -1.28 -5.23
N ALA A 58 -2.26 -0.19 -5.45
CA ALA A 58 -1.45 -0.02 -6.65
C ALA A 58 -0.42 -1.17 -6.80
N ALA A 59 0.26 -1.52 -5.71
CA ALA A 59 1.27 -2.59 -5.72
C ALA A 59 0.66 -3.98 -5.92
N LEU A 60 -0.51 -4.25 -5.33
CA LEU A 60 -1.16 -5.55 -5.36
C LEU A 60 -1.96 -5.81 -6.64
N THR A 61 -2.49 -4.76 -7.27
CA THR A 61 -3.33 -4.87 -8.49
C THR A 61 -2.58 -4.50 -9.76
N GLY A 62 -1.51 -3.71 -9.65
CA GLY A 62 -0.84 -3.08 -10.79
C GLY A 62 -1.61 -1.91 -11.41
N ASP A 63 -2.73 -1.46 -10.82
CA ASP A 63 -3.47 -0.28 -11.28
C ASP A 63 -2.82 1.00 -10.71
N GLU A 64 -2.05 1.68 -11.56
CA GLU A 64 -1.32 2.90 -11.22
C GLU A 64 -2.24 4.07 -10.83
N ARG A 65 -3.52 4.04 -11.23
CA ARG A 65 -4.51 5.07 -10.85
C ARG A 65 -4.59 5.24 -9.32
N TYR A 66 -4.47 4.15 -8.56
CA TYR A 66 -4.50 4.23 -7.11
C TYR A 66 -3.30 5.03 -6.57
N ARG A 67 -2.11 4.82 -7.14
CA ARG A 67 -0.90 5.57 -6.76
C ARG A 67 -1.01 7.05 -7.14
N GLU A 68 -1.58 7.36 -8.31
CA GLU A 68 -1.84 8.74 -8.73
C GLU A 68 -2.76 9.49 -7.75
N VAL A 69 -3.89 8.88 -7.37
CA VAL A 69 -4.83 9.46 -6.40
C VAL A 69 -4.19 9.62 -5.02
N ALA A 70 -3.40 8.64 -4.57
CA ALA A 70 -2.65 8.74 -3.32
C ALA A 70 -1.66 9.91 -3.34
N GLN A 71 -0.96 10.11 -4.47
CA GLN A 71 -0.03 11.21 -4.65
C GLN A 71 -0.73 12.57 -4.61
N GLU A 72 -1.85 12.72 -5.32
CA GLU A 72 -2.63 13.96 -5.31
C GLU A 72 -3.17 14.26 -3.90
N THR A 73 -3.68 13.24 -3.21
CA THR A 73 -4.16 13.32 -1.83
C THR A 73 -3.10 13.86 -0.88
N ILE A 74 -1.90 13.28 -0.90
CA ILE A 74 -0.80 13.73 -0.02
C ILE A 74 -0.31 15.13 -0.44
N ALA A 75 -0.26 15.43 -1.74
CA ALA A 75 0.14 16.75 -2.23
C ALA A 75 -0.83 17.86 -1.81
N ALA A 76 -2.13 17.58 -1.65
CA ALA A 76 -3.12 18.57 -1.21
C ALA A 76 -2.85 19.14 0.19
N PHE A 77 -2.14 18.40 1.04
CA PHE A 77 -1.72 18.85 2.38
C PHE A 77 -0.28 19.38 2.42
N ALA A 78 0.41 19.42 1.28
CA ALA A 78 1.77 19.95 1.20
C ALA A 78 1.81 21.42 1.66
N GLY A 79 2.74 21.72 2.57
CA GLY A 79 2.89 23.07 3.13
C GLY A 79 1.98 23.38 4.33
N ALA A 80 1.16 22.43 4.80
CA ALA A 80 0.42 22.54 6.05
C ALA A 80 1.15 21.88 7.25
N TRP A 81 2.33 21.31 7.03
CA TRP A 81 3.09 20.50 7.99
C TRP A 81 3.39 21.21 9.33
N ASP A 82 3.53 22.54 9.32
CA ASP A 82 3.81 23.37 10.51
C ASP A 82 2.58 23.53 11.42
N ARG A 83 1.38 23.14 10.94
CA ARG A 83 0.09 23.31 11.63
C ARG A 83 -0.52 22.00 12.13
N ILE A 84 0.08 20.86 11.77
CA ILE A 84 -0.54 19.53 11.87
C ILE A 84 -0.07 18.72 13.12
N GLY A 85 0.95 19.18 13.84
CA GLY A 85 1.38 18.55 15.10
C GLY A 85 1.83 17.08 14.93
N VAL A 86 1.45 16.19 15.86
CA VAL A 86 1.89 14.78 15.84
C VAL A 86 1.28 13.95 14.70
N GLN A 87 0.17 14.40 14.12
CA GLN A 87 -0.50 13.73 13.00
C GLN A 87 0.33 13.77 11.71
N VAL A 88 1.42 14.56 11.68
CA VAL A 88 2.40 14.59 10.58
C VAL A 88 3.15 13.25 10.44
N ALA A 89 3.23 12.41 11.49
CA ALA A 89 3.99 11.15 11.40
C ALA A 89 3.47 10.23 10.29
N ALA A 90 2.16 9.96 10.27
CA ALA A 90 1.54 9.11 9.25
C ALA A 90 1.58 9.77 7.86
N TYR A 91 1.45 11.11 7.79
CA TYR A 91 1.66 11.86 6.55
C TYR A 91 3.08 11.68 6.01
N GLY A 92 4.09 11.75 6.89
CA GLY A 92 5.49 11.56 6.54
C GLY A 92 5.76 10.15 6.02
N THR A 93 5.15 9.13 6.63
CA THR A 93 5.16 7.75 6.14
C THR A 93 4.53 7.65 4.75
N ALA A 94 3.31 8.14 4.54
CA ALA A 94 2.64 8.10 3.23
C ALA A 94 3.45 8.83 2.15
N ALA A 95 4.00 10.00 2.47
CA ALA A 95 4.87 10.75 1.55
C ALA A 95 6.16 9.97 1.23
N ALA A 96 6.80 9.35 2.21
CA ALA A 96 7.99 8.53 1.99
C ALA A 96 7.68 7.32 1.09
N ARG A 97 6.54 6.65 1.34
CA ARG A 97 6.04 5.52 0.54
C ARG A 97 5.83 5.87 -0.92
N LEU A 98 5.26 7.03 -1.22
CA LEU A 98 5.05 7.49 -2.59
C LEU A 98 6.37 7.76 -3.34
N LEU A 99 7.44 8.07 -2.61
CA LEU A 99 8.76 8.36 -3.18
C LEU A 99 9.64 7.12 -3.38
N ARG A 100 9.19 5.94 -2.95
CA ARG A 100 9.91 4.67 -3.11
C ARG A 100 9.04 3.61 -3.77
N ASP A 101 9.68 2.58 -4.29
CA ASP A 101 8.98 1.38 -4.72
C ASP A 101 8.69 0.48 -3.49
N PRO A 102 7.47 -0.08 -3.36
CA PRO A 102 7.15 -1.00 -2.26
C PRO A 102 8.00 -2.28 -2.33
N LEU A 103 8.39 -2.79 -1.17
CA LEU A 103 8.97 -4.13 -1.06
C LEU A 103 7.84 -5.16 -1.08
N LEU A 104 7.76 -5.93 -2.17
CA LEU A 104 6.74 -6.95 -2.38
C LEU A 104 7.37 -8.35 -2.28
N VAL A 105 6.79 -9.20 -1.44
CA VAL A 105 7.19 -10.60 -1.21
C VAL A 105 6.02 -11.51 -1.57
N GLU A 106 6.03 -12.03 -2.79
CA GLU A 106 5.04 -12.97 -3.30
C GLU A 106 5.49 -14.40 -3.02
N LEU A 107 4.60 -15.24 -2.53
CA LEU A 107 4.91 -16.61 -2.13
C LEU A 107 3.99 -17.57 -2.90
N ASN A 108 4.58 -18.48 -3.69
CA ASN A 108 3.87 -19.67 -4.16
C ASN A 108 4.14 -20.85 -3.21
N ASP A 109 3.88 -20.60 -1.94
CA ASP A 109 3.96 -21.60 -0.88
C ASP A 109 2.85 -21.32 0.13
N GLY A 110 2.37 -22.35 0.80
CA GLY A 110 1.18 -22.25 1.63
C GLY A 110 1.37 -21.34 2.84
N VAL A 111 0.29 -20.66 3.25
CA VAL A 111 0.25 -19.90 4.51
C VAL A 111 0.79 -20.74 5.67
N GLY A 112 1.85 -20.25 6.30
CA GLY A 112 2.48 -20.86 7.48
C GLY A 112 3.75 -21.63 7.18
N SER A 113 4.14 -21.72 5.91
CA SER A 113 5.42 -22.28 5.50
C SER A 113 6.62 -21.55 6.09
N ASP A 114 7.81 -22.12 5.93
CA ASP A 114 9.05 -21.48 6.38
C ASP A 114 9.30 -20.17 5.63
N LEU A 115 9.02 -20.11 4.33
CA LEU A 115 9.10 -18.89 3.52
C LEU A 115 8.09 -17.84 3.99
N HIS A 116 6.83 -18.21 4.24
CA HIS A 116 5.84 -17.27 4.76
C HIS A 116 6.26 -16.70 6.12
N ARG A 117 6.76 -17.55 7.02
CA ARG A 117 7.25 -17.08 8.33
C ARG A 117 8.52 -16.24 8.20
N ALA A 118 9.37 -16.47 7.21
CA ALA A 118 10.54 -15.65 6.93
C ALA A 118 10.14 -14.27 6.39
N ALA A 119 9.21 -14.22 5.44
CA ALA A 119 8.64 -13.00 4.89
C ALA A 119 8.07 -12.08 5.99
N LEU A 120 7.32 -12.65 6.95
CA LEU A 120 6.77 -11.89 8.10
C LEU A 120 7.83 -11.41 9.10
N ARG A 121 9.10 -11.77 8.94
CA ARG A 121 10.23 -11.29 9.77
C ARG A 121 11.11 -10.26 9.08
N VAL A 122 10.82 -9.94 7.81
CA VAL A 122 11.50 -8.87 7.09
C VAL A 122 11.40 -7.60 7.93
N ALA A 123 12.53 -6.93 8.16
CA ALA A 123 12.64 -5.76 9.03
C ALA A 123 12.18 -4.47 8.34
N ASP A 124 11.19 -4.58 7.46
CA ASP A 124 10.50 -3.48 6.83
C ASP A 124 9.01 -3.58 7.19
N HIS A 125 8.53 -2.57 7.92
CA HIS A 125 7.16 -2.51 8.40
C HIS A 125 6.15 -2.14 7.31
N GLU A 126 6.63 -1.86 6.10
CA GLU A 126 5.81 -1.55 4.92
C GLU A 126 5.91 -2.63 3.84
N ALA A 127 6.66 -3.72 4.09
CA ALA A 127 6.72 -4.85 3.18
C ALA A 127 5.35 -5.49 3.01
N LEU A 128 4.96 -5.71 1.75
CA LEU A 128 3.74 -6.41 1.38
C LEU A 128 4.06 -7.89 1.20
N VAL A 129 3.42 -8.74 2.00
CA VAL A 129 3.58 -10.20 1.91
C VAL A 129 2.31 -10.79 1.32
N VAL A 130 2.44 -11.40 0.14
CA VAL A 130 1.32 -11.99 -0.61
C VAL A 130 1.47 -13.51 -0.60
N PRO A 131 0.81 -14.21 0.33
CA PRO A 131 0.78 -15.67 0.33
C PRO A 131 -0.14 -16.20 -0.76
N ASP A 132 0.09 -17.44 -1.17
CA ASP A 132 -0.66 -18.09 -2.25
C ASP A 132 -0.74 -17.19 -3.50
N ALA A 133 0.34 -16.46 -3.80
CA ALA A 133 0.43 -15.65 -4.99
C ALA A 133 0.38 -16.62 -6.18
N ASP A 134 -0.76 -16.69 -6.86
CA ASP A 134 -0.92 -17.38 -8.14
C ASP A 134 -0.27 -16.54 -9.25
N ALA A 135 0.91 -15.97 -8.93
CA ALA A 135 1.67 -15.12 -9.81
C ALA A 135 2.15 -15.97 -10.98
N ASP A 136 1.74 -15.59 -12.18
CA ASP A 136 2.09 -16.26 -13.43
C ASP A 136 3.58 -16.60 -13.48
N GLY A 137 3.89 -17.89 -13.34
CA GLY A 137 5.24 -18.43 -13.51
C GLY A 137 6.07 -18.63 -12.23
N LEU A 138 5.58 -18.30 -11.03
CA LEU A 138 6.34 -18.58 -9.79
C LEU A 138 6.25 -20.08 -9.45
N PRO A 139 7.36 -20.84 -9.35
CA PRO A 139 7.29 -22.27 -9.03
C PRO A 139 6.82 -22.53 -7.59
N ALA A 140 6.11 -23.65 -7.38
CA ALA A 140 5.71 -24.07 -6.04
C ALA A 140 6.93 -24.18 -5.10
N GLY A 141 6.80 -23.67 -3.87
CA GLY A 141 7.89 -23.62 -2.89
C GLY A 141 8.90 -22.49 -3.13
N THR A 142 8.52 -21.46 -3.89
CA THR A 142 9.37 -20.30 -4.21
C THR A 142 8.72 -19.01 -3.74
N ALA A 143 9.54 -18.06 -3.32
CA ALA A 143 9.18 -16.67 -3.07
C ALA A 143 9.80 -15.79 -4.16
N ARG A 144 9.10 -14.74 -4.58
CA ARG A 144 9.66 -13.64 -5.38
C ARG A 144 9.68 -12.38 -4.52
N VAL A 145 10.87 -11.84 -4.32
CA VAL A 145 11.07 -10.57 -3.62
C VAL A 145 11.36 -9.50 -4.65
N SER A 146 10.61 -8.40 -4.64
CA SER A 146 10.75 -7.33 -5.62
C SER A 146 10.64 -5.93 -5.02
N ALA A 147 11.36 -5.00 -5.65
CA ALA A 147 11.24 -3.57 -5.43
C ALA A 147 11.57 -2.85 -6.75
N GLY A 148 10.63 -2.07 -7.27
CA GLY A 148 10.74 -1.41 -8.56
C GLY A 148 10.93 -2.42 -9.70
N GLU A 149 11.96 -2.22 -10.51
CA GLU A 149 12.29 -3.11 -11.64
C GLU A 149 13.11 -4.36 -11.22
N THR A 150 13.52 -4.46 -9.95
CA THR A 150 14.37 -5.56 -9.48
C THR A 150 13.54 -6.63 -8.81
N ALA A 151 13.72 -7.88 -9.23
CA ALA A 151 13.10 -9.05 -8.61
C ALA A 151 14.10 -10.20 -8.46
N VAL A 152 14.05 -10.89 -7.32
CA VAL A 152 14.91 -12.02 -6.98
C VAL A 152 14.06 -13.14 -6.41
N GLU A 153 14.22 -14.35 -6.94
CA GLU A 153 13.56 -15.55 -6.42
C GLU A 153 14.35 -16.18 -5.28
N ALA A 154 13.65 -16.79 -4.33
CA ALA A 154 14.21 -17.49 -3.19
C ALA A 154 13.42 -18.77 -2.88
N THR A 155 14.14 -19.84 -2.53
CA THR A 155 13.55 -21.14 -2.18
C THR A 155 13.74 -21.51 -0.71
N THR A 156 14.53 -20.71 0.01
CA THR A 156 14.80 -20.88 1.45
C THR A 156 14.65 -19.56 2.22
N PRO A 157 14.42 -19.60 3.55
CA PRO A 157 14.40 -18.41 4.40
C PRO A 157 15.66 -17.56 4.29
N GLU A 158 16.84 -18.19 4.22
CA GLU A 158 18.11 -17.49 4.08
C GLU A 158 18.20 -16.76 2.73
N GLU A 159 17.88 -17.45 1.62
CA GLU A 159 17.83 -16.83 0.29
C GLU A 159 16.81 -15.67 0.24
N LEU A 160 15.69 -15.78 0.93
CA LEU A 160 14.69 -14.70 1.00
C LEU A 160 15.28 -13.43 1.64
N MET A 161 16.03 -13.57 2.74
CA MET A 161 16.66 -12.43 3.40
C MET A 161 17.79 -11.82 2.56
N GLU A 162 18.54 -12.65 1.82
CA GLU A 162 19.53 -12.19 0.85
C GLU A 162 18.86 -11.46 -0.33
N ALA A 163 17.73 -11.96 -0.82
CA ALA A 163 16.93 -11.34 -1.87
C ALA A 163 16.42 -9.96 -1.44
N VAL A 164 15.89 -9.83 -0.22
CA VAL A 164 15.49 -8.53 0.36
C VAL A 164 16.66 -7.56 0.34
N SER A 165 17.81 -7.96 0.86
CA SER A 165 19.01 -7.11 0.91
C SER A 165 19.49 -6.70 -0.50
N THR A 166 19.26 -7.55 -1.50
CA THR A 166 19.62 -7.29 -2.90
C THR A 166 18.71 -6.27 -3.55
N VAL A 167 17.39 -6.33 -3.31
CA VAL A 167 16.42 -5.40 -3.91
C VAL A 167 16.31 -4.07 -3.15
N THR A 168 16.76 -4.02 -1.89
CA THR A 168 16.81 -2.79 -1.08
C THR A 168 18.26 -2.39 -0.69
N PRO A 169 19.16 -2.11 -1.64
CA PRO A 169 20.57 -1.86 -1.35
C PRO A 169 20.83 -0.56 -0.57
N ASP A 170 19.89 0.39 -0.62
CA ASP A 170 19.98 1.71 0.01
C ASP A 170 19.15 1.84 1.31
N ALA A 171 18.56 0.73 1.79
CA ALA A 171 17.75 0.69 3.02
C ALA A 171 18.61 0.56 4.30
#